data_AF-A0A0F9CFC0-F1
#
_entry.id   AF-A0A0F9CFC0-F1
#
_cell.length_a   1.000
_cell.length_b   1.000
_cell.length_c   1.000
_cell.angle_alpha   90.00
_cell.angle_beta   90.00
_cell.angle_gamma   90.00
#
_symmetry.space_group_name_H-M   'P 1'
#
loop_
_entity.id
_entity.type
_entity.pdbx_description
1 polymer ?
#
loop_
_entity_poly.entity_id
_entity_poly.type
_entity_poly.pdbx_seq_one_letter_code
_entity_poly.pdbx_strand_id
1 'polypeptide(L)'
;MATFGDKIYEFGGVPIGGQFSTEPNSTFFLKASGSDGKDGKKPSNAVLTLARAHLVMPADKNAVVYLVSESNSAGSTTIRIEGATQTWSKDGTHIVGVSSGGMFGSRARISGTADTADVSPLMEWSADNGSMKNIHLFYGENDAGDLGAFQVSGERNYFYNCHFAGIGNATQDATDAYSLSLTGDENMFERCVIGLDTVGRGTASNSEIQLVTGQTATRNIFKDCIILTNADAAGHQFIKSTGDLSLDRFLMFDNCNFINSGVNAGGATMTEAFDLSTTMGGTIILKDCSLFGCTEWDAGDGGDIQIVGASGIATTSGIGLEPAV
;
A
#
# COMPACT_ATOMS: atom_id res chain seq x y z
N MET A 1 23.12 2.97 23.11
CA MET A 1 23.38 1.62 22.57
C MET A 1 22.69 0.63 23.49
N ALA A 2 21.43 0.28 23.21
CA ALA A 2 20.71 -0.73 23.99
C ALA A 2 21.16 -2.11 23.48
N THR A 3 21.87 -2.85 24.31
CA THR A 3 22.29 -4.22 24.01
C THR A 3 21.06 -5.11 23.85
N PHE A 4 20.93 -5.75 22.68
CA PHE A 4 20.03 -6.90 22.51
C PHE A 4 20.45 -7.95 23.54
N GLY A 5 19.54 -8.35 24.44
CA GLY A 5 19.83 -9.38 25.42
C GLY A 5 19.98 -10.72 24.71
N ASP A 6 21.10 -11.43 24.92
CA ASP A 6 21.22 -12.82 24.49
C ASP A 6 20.31 -13.71 25.36
N LYS A 7 19.05 -13.82 24.94
CA LYS A 7 18.01 -14.61 25.63
C LYS A 7 17.85 -16.02 25.07
N ILE A 8 18.61 -16.38 24.02
CA ILE A 8 18.62 -17.74 23.47
C ILE A 8 19.14 -18.75 24.50
N TYR A 9 20.07 -18.32 25.37
CA TYR A 9 20.64 -19.18 26.41
C TYR A 9 19.97 -19.03 27.79
N GLU A 10 19.19 -17.98 28.04
CA GLU A 10 18.61 -17.72 29.38
C GLU A 10 17.39 -18.63 29.68
N PHE A 11 16.75 -19.18 28.66
CA PHE A 11 15.61 -20.11 28.79
C PHE A 11 15.97 -21.58 28.52
N GLY A 12 17.24 -21.95 28.67
CA GLY A 12 17.63 -23.38 28.68
C GLY A 12 17.61 -24.08 27.32
N GLY A 13 17.97 -23.37 26.25
CA GLY A 13 18.24 -24.00 24.95
C GLY A 13 17.01 -24.63 24.29
N VAL A 14 15.96 -23.84 24.08
CA VAL A 14 14.81 -24.28 23.28
C VAL A 14 15.27 -24.50 21.83
N PRO A 15 14.93 -25.62 21.18
CA PRO A 15 15.35 -25.90 19.81
C PRO A 15 14.90 -24.79 18.85
N ILE A 16 15.83 -24.34 18.01
CA ILE A 16 15.56 -23.45 16.88
C ILE A 16 14.55 -24.16 15.98
N GLY A 17 13.29 -23.72 16.04
CA GLY A 17 12.13 -24.36 15.40
C GLY A 17 10.78 -23.98 16.02
N GLY A 18 10.77 -23.45 17.25
CA GLY A 18 9.63 -22.72 17.83
C GLY A 18 9.70 -21.23 17.49
N GLN A 19 8.53 -20.58 17.36
CA GLN A 19 8.38 -19.15 17.03
C GLN A 19 9.48 -18.30 17.66
N PHE A 20 10.13 -17.46 16.84
CA PHE A 20 11.06 -16.43 17.30
C PHE A 20 10.36 -15.69 18.45
N SER A 21 10.79 -15.94 19.69
CA SER A 21 10.23 -15.26 20.85
C SER A 21 10.68 -13.82 20.72
N THR A 22 9.81 -12.96 20.18
CA THR A 22 9.90 -11.52 20.40
C THR A 22 10.09 -11.31 21.89
N GLU A 23 10.90 -10.34 22.30
CA GLU A 23 11.10 -9.94 23.71
C GLU A 23 9.77 -10.03 24.50
N PRO A 24 9.76 -10.54 25.75
CA PRO A 24 8.54 -10.57 26.56
C PRO A 24 7.85 -9.20 26.52
N ASN A 25 6.55 -9.16 26.18
CA ASN A 25 5.74 -7.96 25.94
C ASN A 25 5.89 -7.26 24.56
N SER A 26 6.41 -7.94 23.55
CA SER A 26 6.50 -7.38 22.18
C SER A 26 5.47 -7.95 21.21
N THR A 27 4.48 -8.71 21.71
CA THR A 27 3.37 -9.24 20.91
C THR A 27 2.04 -8.68 21.40
N PHE A 28 1.27 -8.13 20.47
CA PHE A 28 -0.03 -7.52 20.69
C PHE A 28 -1.09 -8.09 19.75
N PHE A 29 -2.35 -7.98 20.12
CA PHE A 29 -3.50 -8.46 19.35
C PHE A 29 -4.51 -7.32 19.18
N LEU A 30 -4.97 -7.14 17.95
CA LEU A 30 -5.94 -6.16 17.51
C LEU A 30 -7.09 -6.90 16.82
N LYS A 31 -8.34 -6.64 17.21
CA LYS A 31 -9.50 -7.29 16.60
C LYS A 31 -10.77 -6.44 16.72
N ALA A 32 -11.72 -6.66 15.81
CA ALA A 32 -12.96 -5.89 15.77
C ALA A 32 -13.86 -6.10 16.99
N SER A 33 -13.78 -7.25 17.68
CA SER A 33 -14.44 -7.47 18.98
C SER A 33 -13.57 -7.15 20.20
N GLY A 34 -12.46 -6.41 19.98
CA GLY A 34 -11.53 -5.99 21.02
C GLY A 34 -12.11 -4.92 21.95
N SER A 35 -11.27 -4.41 22.84
CA SER A 35 -11.61 -3.22 23.65
C SER A 35 -10.35 -2.45 24.01
N ASP A 36 -10.39 -1.13 23.89
CA ASP A 36 -9.22 -0.29 24.16
C ASP A 36 -8.86 -0.15 25.64
N GLY A 37 -9.75 -0.59 26.54
CA GLY A 37 -9.44 -0.75 27.96
C GLY A 37 -8.47 -1.91 28.26
N LYS A 38 -8.11 -2.70 27.25
CA LYS A 38 -7.24 -3.88 27.38
C LYS A 38 -5.77 -3.54 27.08
N ASP A 39 -4.88 -4.50 27.34
CA ASP A 39 -3.44 -4.37 27.12
C ASP A 39 -2.96 -4.94 25.78
N GLY A 40 -3.81 -5.68 25.08
CA GLY A 40 -3.48 -6.30 23.80
C GLY A 40 -2.56 -7.52 23.90
N LYS A 41 -2.10 -7.97 25.07
CA LYS A 41 -1.01 -8.95 25.19
C LYS A 41 -1.40 -10.41 24.92
N LYS A 42 -2.70 -10.68 24.74
CA LYS A 42 -3.22 -12.02 24.41
C LYS A 42 -4.50 -11.89 23.56
N PRO A 43 -4.87 -12.91 22.75
CA PRO A 43 -6.04 -12.81 21.87
C PRO A 43 -7.36 -12.50 22.59
N SER A 44 -7.58 -13.06 23.79
CA SER A 44 -8.77 -12.76 24.60
C SER A 44 -8.76 -11.35 25.20
N ASN A 45 -7.59 -10.71 25.23
CA ASN A 45 -7.38 -9.35 25.73
C ASN A 45 -6.94 -8.37 24.62
N ALA A 46 -7.35 -8.62 23.37
CA ALA A 46 -7.03 -7.76 22.25
C ALA A 46 -7.61 -6.34 22.37
N VAL A 47 -6.88 -5.36 21.84
CA VAL A 47 -7.34 -3.97 21.69
C VAL A 47 -8.27 -3.83 20.47
N LEU A 48 -9.04 -2.74 20.42
CA LEU A 48 -10.05 -2.51 19.37
C LEU A 48 -9.52 -1.63 18.24
N THR A 49 -8.76 -0.59 18.56
CA THR A 49 -8.34 0.42 17.58
C THR A 49 -6.86 0.33 17.23
N LEU A 50 -6.51 0.80 16.02
CA LEU A 50 -5.12 1.01 15.63
C LEU A 50 -4.43 2.03 16.54
N ALA A 51 -5.12 3.12 16.90
CA ALA A 51 -4.59 4.13 17.81
C ALA A 51 -4.17 3.51 19.15
N ARG A 52 -4.99 2.62 19.71
CA ARG A 52 -4.64 1.92 20.94
C ARG A 52 -3.49 0.94 20.76
N ALA A 53 -3.48 0.16 19.66
CA ALA A 53 -2.38 -0.74 19.34
C ALA A 53 -1.06 0.03 19.24
N HIS A 54 -1.05 1.12 18.47
CA HIS A 54 0.08 2.04 18.35
C HIS A 54 0.52 2.56 19.72
N LEU A 55 -0.41 2.98 20.58
CA LEU A 55 -0.08 3.49 21.92
C LEU A 55 0.61 2.46 22.81
N VAL A 56 0.14 1.20 22.83
CA VAL A 56 0.66 0.17 23.74
C VAL A 56 1.95 -0.50 23.24
N MET A 57 2.22 -0.43 21.93
CA MET A 57 3.44 -0.99 21.35
C MET A 57 4.66 -0.12 21.69
N PRO A 58 5.78 -0.69 22.13
CA PRO A 58 7.03 0.04 22.28
C PRO A 58 7.77 0.19 20.94
N ALA A 59 8.31 1.37 20.66
CA ALA A 59 9.22 1.62 19.53
C ALA A 59 10.57 0.91 19.75
N ASP A 60 11.28 0.59 18.67
CA ASP A 60 12.61 -0.03 18.65
C ASP A 60 12.73 -1.35 19.42
N LYS A 61 11.62 -2.09 19.51
CA LYS A 61 11.57 -3.40 20.17
C LYS A 61 11.15 -4.54 19.25
N ASN A 62 11.01 -4.29 17.95
CA ASN A 62 10.42 -5.24 17.00
C ASN A 62 9.06 -5.73 17.50
N ALA A 63 8.27 -4.81 18.05
CA ALA A 63 6.95 -5.13 18.56
C ALA A 63 6.02 -5.44 17.39
N VAL A 64 5.24 -6.51 17.52
CA VAL A 64 4.31 -6.99 16.50
C VAL A 64 2.88 -6.88 17.04
N VAL A 65 1.98 -6.27 16.26
CA VAL A 65 0.54 -6.42 16.47
C VAL A 65 -0.05 -7.35 15.41
N TYR A 66 -0.80 -8.34 15.87
CA TYR A 66 -1.58 -9.23 15.03
C TYR A 66 -2.99 -8.67 14.87
N LEU A 67 -3.35 -8.24 13.65
CA LEU A 67 -4.72 -7.88 13.29
C LEU A 67 -5.48 -9.16 12.95
N VAL A 68 -6.33 -9.61 13.87
CA VAL A 68 -7.03 -10.89 13.76
C VAL A 68 -8.37 -10.72 13.08
N SER A 69 -8.54 -11.41 11.95
CA SER A 69 -9.83 -11.55 11.29
C SER A 69 -10.67 -12.60 12.00
N GLU A 70 -11.81 -12.22 12.59
CA GLU A 70 -12.61 -13.12 13.43
C GLU A 70 -13.76 -13.81 12.66
N SER A 71 -13.97 -13.46 11.39
CA SER A 71 -15.00 -14.06 10.54
C SER A 71 -14.74 -13.81 9.04
N ASN A 72 -15.73 -14.04 8.19
CA ASN A 72 -15.75 -13.61 6.78
C ASN A 72 -16.57 -12.32 6.53
N SER A 73 -17.21 -11.77 7.57
CA SER A 73 -18.08 -10.60 7.51
C SER A 73 -17.33 -9.32 7.88
N ALA A 74 -17.50 -8.27 7.06
CA ALA A 74 -16.88 -6.96 7.23
C ALA A 74 -16.90 -6.43 8.68
N GLY A 75 -18.04 -6.52 9.37
CA GLY A 75 -18.23 -5.98 10.72
C GLY A 75 -17.39 -6.64 11.82
N SER A 76 -16.92 -7.88 11.61
CA SER A 76 -16.12 -8.60 12.60
C SER A 76 -14.66 -8.80 12.16
N THR A 77 -14.24 -8.12 11.09
CA THR A 77 -12.89 -8.28 10.53
C THR A 77 -12.21 -6.95 10.23
N THR A 78 -12.95 -5.85 10.28
CA THR A 78 -12.46 -4.53 9.89
C THR A 78 -12.17 -3.71 11.14
N ILE A 79 -10.94 -3.23 11.26
CA ILE A 79 -10.58 -2.19 12.20
C ILE A 79 -10.93 -0.85 11.57
N ARG A 80 -11.65 -0.03 12.33
CA ARG A 80 -12.17 1.25 11.87
C ARG A 80 -11.28 2.40 12.33
N ILE A 81 -11.02 3.35 11.43
CA ILE A 81 -10.40 4.65 11.73
C ILE A 81 -11.52 5.68 11.76
N GLU A 82 -11.54 6.52 12.79
CA GLU A 82 -12.60 7.48 13.07
C GLU A 82 -12.02 8.90 13.17
N GLY A 83 -12.64 9.85 12.45
CA GLY A 83 -12.48 11.30 12.62
C GLY A 83 -11.15 11.95 12.19
N ALA A 84 -10.06 11.21 12.02
CA ALA A 84 -8.78 11.75 11.58
C ALA A 84 -7.85 10.67 11.01
N THR A 85 -6.80 11.11 10.31
CA THR A 85 -5.71 10.25 9.84
C THR A 85 -5.13 9.43 10.98
N GLN A 86 -5.02 8.11 10.78
CA GLN A 86 -4.28 7.25 11.70
C GLN A 86 -2.78 7.29 11.35
N THR A 87 -1.98 7.97 12.14
CA THR A 87 -0.52 7.93 12.00
C THR A 87 0.07 6.72 12.74
N TRP A 88 0.94 5.98 12.07
CA TRP A 88 1.79 4.93 12.63
C TRP A 88 3.25 5.39 12.63
N SER A 89 3.76 5.80 13.79
CA SER A 89 5.00 6.58 13.91
C SER A 89 6.04 5.95 14.83
N LYS A 90 5.90 4.67 15.19
CA LYS A 90 6.84 3.98 16.08
C LYS A 90 7.77 3.08 15.29
N ASP A 91 9.04 3.47 15.26
CA ASP A 91 10.10 2.75 14.55
C ASP A 91 10.27 1.33 15.06
N GLY A 92 10.70 0.43 14.17
CA GLY A 92 10.92 -0.97 14.52
C GLY A 92 9.68 -1.67 15.07
N THR A 93 8.50 -1.34 14.52
CA THR A 93 7.23 -2.01 14.84
C THR A 93 6.58 -2.60 13.61
N HIS A 94 5.73 -3.61 13.82
CA HIS A 94 5.17 -4.42 12.75
C HIS A 94 3.69 -4.69 12.93
N ILE A 95 2.94 -4.70 11.82
CA ILE A 95 1.54 -5.09 11.76
C ILE A 95 1.42 -6.34 10.89
N VAL A 96 0.79 -7.40 11.40
CA VAL A 96 0.59 -8.65 10.67
C VAL A 96 -0.89 -9.02 10.68
N GLY A 97 -1.49 -9.08 9.49
CA GLY A 97 -2.83 -9.58 9.29
C GLY A 97 -2.93 -11.09 9.43
N VAL A 98 -3.83 -11.56 10.29
CA VAL A 98 -4.17 -12.97 10.45
C VAL A 98 -5.49 -13.22 9.72
N SER A 99 -5.39 -13.66 8.47
CA SER A 99 -6.50 -13.95 7.54
C SER A 99 -6.12 -15.10 6.59
N SER A 100 -6.95 -15.39 5.58
CA SER A 100 -6.68 -16.41 4.56
C SER A 100 -5.46 -16.12 3.68
N GLY A 101 -4.89 -14.91 3.71
CA GLY A 101 -3.70 -14.56 2.94
C GLY A 101 -3.97 -14.16 1.48
N GLY A 102 -5.22 -13.98 1.07
CA GLY A 102 -5.55 -13.56 -0.28
C GLY A 102 -5.04 -12.14 -0.59
N MET A 103 -4.51 -11.93 -1.79
CA MET A 103 -3.98 -10.63 -2.24
C MET A 103 -5.08 -9.57 -2.34
N PHE A 104 -6.24 -9.95 -2.88
CA PHE A 104 -7.38 -9.05 -3.05
C PHE A 104 -8.35 -9.19 -1.90
N GLY A 105 -8.79 -8.05 -1.34
CA GLY A 105 -9.92 -8.06 -0.41
C GLY A 105 -9.67 -8.82 0.90
N SER A 106 -8.40 -8.96 1.33
CA SER A 106 -8.04 -9.64 2.58
C SER A 106 -8.92 -9.20 3.75
N ARG A 107 -9.25 -10.15 4.62
CA ARG A 107 -10.13 -9.91 5.77
C ARG A 107 -9.38 -9.36 6.98
N ALA A 108 -8.05 -9.31 6.99
CA ALA A 108 -7.35 -8.50 7.98
C ALA A 108 -7.37 -7.05 7.46
N ARG A 109 -8.48 -6.34 7.75
CA ARG A 109 -8.83 -5.11 7.05
C ARG A 109 -8.80 -3.89 7.95
N ILE A 110 -8.33 -2.78 7.40
CA ILE A 110 -8.37 -1.43 7.95
C ILE A 110 -9.23 -0.59 7.01
N SER A 111 -10.12 0.24 7.54
CA SER A 111 -10.98 1.10 6.72
C SER A 111 -11.55 2.27 7.53
N GLY A 112 -12.02 3.31 6.85
CA GLY A 112 -12.76 4.42 7.46
C GLY A 112 -14.12 4.01 8.03
N THR A 113 -14.80 4.97 8.62
CA THR A 113 -16.22 4.88 9.00
C THR A 113 -17.03 5.86 8.14
N ALA A 114 -18.35 5.72 8.09
CA ALA A 114 -19.18 6.66 7.35
C ALA A 114 -19.08 8.12 7.86
N ASP A 115 -18.50 8.34 9.05
CA ASP A 115 -18.27 9.65 9.66
C ASP A 115 -16.81 10.16 9.47
N THR A 116 -15.93 9.39 8.81
CA THR A 116 -14.64 9.94 8.32
C THR A 116 -14.93 10.72 7.06
N ALA A 117 -15.07 12.03 7.21
CA ALA A 117 -15.13 13.01 6.12
C ALA A 117 -13.89 13.92 6.22
N ASP A 118 -13.40 14.38 5.08
CA ASP A 118 -12.19 15.20 4.93
C ASP A 118 -10.94 14.58 5.59
N VAL A 119 -10.77 13.25 5.50
CA VAL A 119 -9.59 12.57 6.02
C VAL A 119 -8.66 12.17 4.88
N SER A 120 -7.49 12.80 4.77
CA SER A 120 -6.52 12.43 3.75
C SER A 120 -5.08 12.62 4.26
N PRO A 121 -4.28 11.55 4.34
CA PRO A 121 -4.62 10.16 4.05
C PRO A 121 -5.50 9.52 5.16
N LEU A 122 -6.16 8.40 4.89
CA LEU A 122 -6.82 7.58 5.93
C LEU A 122 -5.79 7.06 6.95
N MET A 123 -4.63 6.59 6.48
CA MET A 123 -3.52 6.16 7.33
C MET A 123 -2.19 6.64 6.78
N GLU A 124 -1.33 7.10 7.69
CA GLU A 124 0.06 7.47 7.40
C GLU A 124 1.01 6.50 8.12
N TRP A 125 1.99 5.98 7.38
CA TRP A 125 3.12 5.25 7.93
C TRP A 125 4.37 6.13 7.91
N SER A 126 4.66 6.74 9.05
CA SER A 126 5.82 7.61 9.26
C SER A 126 6.93 6.93 10.08
N ALA A 127 6.74 5.66 10.45
CA ALA A 127 7.71 4.88 11.19
C ALA A 127 8.82 4.36 10.27
N ASP A 128 10.01 4.19 10.83
CA ASP A 128 11.16 3.61 10.14
C ASP A 128 11.39 2.15 10.51
N ASN A 129 12.02 1.40 9.61
CA ASN A 129 12.47 0.02 9.88
C ASN A 129 11.34 -0.91 10.38
N GLY A 130 10.12 -0.64 9.94
CA GLY A 130 8.93 -1.37 10.31
C GLY A 130 8.42 -2.27 9.19
N SER A 131 7.30 -2.97 9.44
CA SER A 131 6.67 -3.76 8.39
C SER A 131 5.16 -3.88 8.54
N MET A 132 4.46 -3.95 7.41
CA MET A 132 3.05 -4.28 7.36
C MET A 132 2.86 -5.49 6.44
N LYS A 133 2.15 -6.51 6.91
CA LYS A 133 2.01 -7.76 6.17
C LYS A 133 0.58 -8.26 6.15
N ASN A 134 0.11 -8.70 4.99
CA ASN A 134 -1.20 -9.34 4.84
C ASN A 134 -2.38 -8.44 5.28
N ILE A 135 -2.28 -7.13 5.02
CA ILE A 135 -3.30 -6.14 5.39
C ILE A 135 -4.01 -5.65 4.15
N HIS A 136 -5.34 -5.54 4.22
CA HIS A 136 -6.12 -4.77 3.27
C HIS A 136 -6.48 -3.43 3.90
N LEU A 137 -6.02 -2.34 3.32
CA LEU A 137 -6.47 -0.99 3.65
C LEU A 137 -7.46 -0.55 2.56
N PHE A 138 -8.70 -0.31 2.95
CA PHE A 138 -9.77 0.09 2.03
C PHE A 138 -10.32 1.45 2.43
N TYR A 139 -10.28 2.40 1.50
CA TYR A 139 -10.87 3.71 1.69
C TYR A 139 -11.91 4.00 0.61
N GLY A 140 -13.17 4.09 1.02
CA GLY A 140 -14.34 4.12 0.14
C GLY A 140 -15.50 4.93 0.72
N GLU A 141 -15.19 5.96 1.50
CA GLU A 141 -16.21 6.81 2.12
C GLU A 141 -16.76 7.80 1.09
N ASN A 142 -17.99 8.26 1.32
CA ASN A 142 -18.73 9.07 0.36
C ASN A 142 -18.42 10.57 0.52
N ASP A 143 -17.16 10.93 0.33
CA ASP A 143 -16.68 12.32 0.45
C ASP A 143 -15.62 12.62 -0.63
N ALA A 144 -15.60 13.85 -1.12
CA ALA A 144 -14.65 14.30 -2.15
C ALA A 144 -13.34 14.84 -1.56
N GLY A 145 -13.31 15.20 -0.27
CA GLY A 145 -12.10 15.56 0.47
C GLY A 145 -11.27 14.35 0.92
N ASP A 146 -11.84 13.15 0.81
CA ASP A 146 -11.22 11.87 1.16
C ASP A 146 -10.28 11.37 0.05
N LEU A 147 -9.20 12.12 -0.17
CA LEU A 147 -8.34 11.96 -1.35
C LEU A 147 -7.45 10.70 -1.27
N GLY A 148 -6.89 10.37 -0.11
CA GLY A 148 -5.78 9.40 -0.01
C GLY A 148 -6.05 8.24 0.93
N ALA A 149 -5.75 7.00 0.53
CA ALA A 149 -5.90 5.84 1.42
C ALA A 149 -4.67 5.60 2.31
N PHE A 150 -3.49 5.50 1.73
CA PHE A 150 -2.26 5.19 2.47
C PHE A 150 -1.10 6.08 2.04
N GLN A 151 -0.41 6.69 2.99
CA GLN A 151 0.82 7.43 2.75
C GLN A 151 1.99 6.76 3.46
N VAL A 152 3.13 6.62 2.78
CA VAL A 152 4.39 6.18 3.36
C VAL A 152 5.38 7.34 3.36
N SER A 153 5.61 7.91 4.54
CA SER A 153 6.57 8.98 4.78
C SER A 153 7.83 8.49 5.51
N GLY A 154 7.75 7.36 6.20
CA GLY A 154 8.90 6.72 6.83
C GLY A 154 9.80 5.95 5.85
N GLU A 155 10.94 5.52 6.36
CA GLU A 155 12.02 4.92 5.57
C GLU A 155 12.29 3.45 5.92
N ARG A 156 12.86 2.71 4.96
CA ARG A 156 13.38 1.34 5.17
C ARG A 156 12.31 0.36 5.66
N ASN A 157 11.06 0.57 5.26
CA ASN A 157 9.96 -0.30 5.63
C ASN A 157 9.74 -1.42 4.62
N TYR A 158 9.09 -2.48 5.08
CA TYR A 158 8.71 -3.61 4.24
C TYR A 158 7.20 -3.87 4.29
N PHE A 159 6.56 -3.79 3.12
CA PHE A 159 5.14 -4.05 2.92
C PHE A 159 4.99 -5.35 2.12
N TYR A 160 4.34 -6.37 2.68
CA TYR A 160 4.22 -7.68 2.04
C TYR A 160 2.78 -8.17 1.97
N ASN A 161 2.30 -8.53 0.78
CA ASN A 161 0.93 -9.03 0.58
C ASN A 161 -0.12 -8.04 1.12
N CYS A 162 0.11 -6.75 0.93
CA CYS A 162 -0.84 -5.70 1.33
C CYS A 162 -1.68 -5.27 0.13
N HIS A 163 -2.94 -4.92 0.39
CA HIS A 163 -3.83 -4.31 -0.59
C HIS A 163 -4.12 -2.89 -0.15
N PHE A 164 -3.62 -1.90 -0.89
CA PHE A 164 -3.89 -0.48 -0.64
C PHE A 164 -4.92 0.00 -1.67
N ALA A 165 -6.17 0.12 -1.23
CA ALA A 165 -7.32 0.39 -2.10
C ALA A 165 -7.96 1.71 -1.71
N GLY A 166 -7.59 2.79 -2.40
CA GLY A 166 -8.22 4.11 -2.30
C GLY A 166 -9.19 4.38 -3.44
N ILE A 167 -9.92 5.48 -3.36
CA ILE A 167 -10.96 5.84 -4.35
C ILE A 167 -12.01 4.71 -4.44
N GLY A 168 -12.42 4.19 -3.27
CA GLY A 168 -13.39 3.11 -3.12
C GLY A 168 -14.84 3.58 -3.25
N ASN A 169 -15.06 4.87 -3.52
CA ASN A 169 -16.35 5.49 -3.78
C ASN A 169 -16.26 6.42 -5.00
N ALA A 170 -17.34 6.53 -5.79
CA ALA A 170 -17.39 7.43 -6.94
C ALA A 170 -17.21 8.90 -6.55
N THR A 171 -17.63 9.30 -5.35
CA THR A 171 -17.44 10.68 -4.85
C THR A 171 -15.96 11.01 -4.60
N GLN A 172 -15.11 10.00 -4.41
CA GLN A 172 -13.66 10.16 -4.26
C GLN A 172 -12.91 10.24 -5.59
N ASP A 173 -13.60 10.13 -6.74
CA ASP A 173 -13.03 10.42 -8.06
C ASP A 173 -12.79 11.93 -8.19
N ALA A 174 -11.83 12.41 -7.41
CA ALA A 174 -11.47 13.81 -7.22
C ALA A 174 -10.01 14.03 -7.63
N THR A 175 -9.66 15.28 -7.91
CA THR A 175 -8.30 15.65 -8.33
C THR A 175 -7.30 15.30 -7.23
N ASP A 176 -6.17 14.71 -7.61
CA ASP A 176 -5.09 14.30 -6.72
C ASP A 176 -5.47 13.22 -5.69
N ALA A 177 -6.59 12.53 -5.88
CA ALA A 177 -6.92 11.33 -5.12
C ALA A 177 -5.94 10.17 -5.44
N TYR A 178 -5.71 9.30 -4.46
CA TYR A 178 -4.77 8.18 -4.57
C TYR A 178 -5.03 6.99 -3.66
N SER A 179 -4.54 5.83 -4.09
CA SER A 179 -4.47 4.63 -3.24
C SER A 179 -3.21 4.62 -2.37
N LEU A 180 -2.07 4.98 -2.94
CA LEU A 180 -0.78 4.99 -2.28
C LEU A 180 0.01 6.28 -2.59
N SER A 181 0.43 7.02 -1.58
CA SER A 181 1.35 8.14 -1.73
C SER A 181 2.71 7.80 -1.14
N LEU A 182 3.79 8.10 -1.88
CA LEU A 182 5.18 7.91 -1.43
C LEU A 182 5.87 9.25 -1.24
N THR A 183 6.37 9.46 -0.03
CA THR A 183 7.29 10.56 0.30
C THR A 183 8.52 10.08 1.06
N GLY A 184 8.51 8.85 1.58
CA GLY A 184 9.64 8.23 2.28
C GLY A 184 10.57 7.42 1.37
N ASP A 185 11.73 7.07 1.92
CA ASP A 185 12.86 6.49 1.19
C ASP A 185 13.08 5.00 1.48
N GLU A 186 13.69 4.30 0.51
CA GLU A 186 14.24 2.95 0.69
C GLU A 186 13.21 1.89 1.16
N ASN A 187 11.92 2.08 0.84
CA ASN A 187 10.88 1.12 1.18
C ASN A 187 10.73 0.03 0.12
N MET A 188 10.33 -1.16 0.55
CA MET A 188 10.06 -2.31 -0.31
C MET A 188 8.61 -2.75 -0.19
N PHE A 189 7.91 -2.80 -1.33
CA PHE A 189 6.57 -3.36 -1.49
C PHE A 189 6.70 -4.67 -2.26
N GLU A 190 6.29 -5.80 -1.69
CA GLU A 190 6.39 -7.11 -2.32
C GLU A 190 5.06 -7.84 -2.30
N ARG A 191 4.60 -8.30 -3.48
CA ARG A 191 3.30 -8.97 -3.66
C ARG A 191 2.12 -8.13 -3.17
N CYS A 192 2.24 -6.82 -3.28
CA CYS A 192 1.15 -5.91 -2.92
C CYS A 192 0.21 -5.70 -4.10
N VAL A 193 -1.03 -5.32 -3.78
CA VAL A 193 -1.99 -4.77 -4.73
C VAL A 193 -2.18 -3.31 -4.39
N ILE A 194 -2.10 -2.43 -5.39
CA ILE A 194 -2.35 -1.00 -5.26
C ILE A 194 -3.49 -0.64 -6.19
N GLY A 195 -4.52 0.01 -5.66
CA GLY A 195 -5.74 0.38 -6.38
C GLY A 195 -6.84 -0.66 -6.33
N LEU A 196 -7.93 -0.40 -7.06
CA LEU A 196 -9.12 -1.24 -7.12
C LEU A 196 -9.86 -1.05 -8.45
N ASP A 197 -10.63 -2.05 -8.84
CA ASP A 197 -11.38 -2.10 -10.09
C ASP A 197 -12.90 -2.02 -9.94
N THR A 198 -13.40 -1.87 -8.72
CA THR A 198 -14.85 -1.89 -8.45
C THR A 198 -15.54 -0.54 -8.61
N VAL A 199 -14.77 0.54 -8.82
CA VAL A 199 -15.28 1.92 -8.96
C VAL A 199 -14.57 2.58 -10.14
N GLY A 200 -15.35 3.21 -11.02
CA GLY A 200 -14.85 3.91 -12.20
C GLY A 200 -14.05 5.17 -11.87
N ARG A 201 -13.00 5.46 -12.66
CA ARG A 201 -12.22 6.72 -12.64
C ARG A 201 -12.59 7.54 -13.88
N GLY A 202 -13.56 8.44 -13.77
CA GLY A 202 -14.24 9.00 -14.93
C GLY A 202 -14.13 10.51 -15.10
N THR A 203 -13.77 11.25 -14.05
CA THR A 203 -13.99 12.71 -14.02
C THR A 203 -12.79 13.54 -13.57
N ALA A 204 -11.87 12.97 -12.78
CA ALA A 204 -10.76 13.72 -12.22
C ALA A 204 -9.37 13.20 -12.62
N SER A 205 -8.36 14.06 -12.48
CA SER A 205 -6.95 13.67 -12.60
C SER A 205 -6.46 13.11 -11.27
N ASN A 206 -6.54 11.79 -11.13
CA ASN A 206 -6.10 11.02 -9.97
C ASN A 206 -5.26 9.82 -10.39
N SER A 207 -4.63 9.17 -9.43
CA SER A 207 -3.65 8.12 -9.69
C SER A 207 -3.65 7.03 -8.64
N GLU A 208 -3.31 5.80 -8.99
CA GLU A 208 -3.19 4.75 -7.97
C GLU A 208 -1.95 4.96 -7.07
N ILE A 209 -0.83 5.38 -7.64
CA ILE A 209 0.39 5.76 -6.91
C ILE A 209 0.72 7.24 -7.18
N GLN A 210 0.95 7.99 -6.10
CA GLN A 210 1.32 9.40 -6.17
C GLN A 210 2.76 9.64 -5.68
N LEU A 211 3.52 10.39 -6.47
CA LEU A 211 4.82 10.97 -6.09
C LEU A 211 4.64 12.46 -5.82
N VAL A 212 5.01 12.93 -4.62
CA VAL A 212 4.59 14.26 -4.16
C VAL A 212 5.65 15.31 -4.48
N THR A 213 5.26 16.44 -5.08
CA THR A 213 6.17 17.55 -5.36
C THR A 213 6.92 18.04 -4.12
N GLY A 214 8.21 18.32 -4.29
CA GLY A 214 9.10 18.76 -3.20
C GLY A 214 9.40 17.68 -2.15
N GLN A 215 8.97 16.44 -2.36
CA GLN A 215 9.24 15.29 -1.51
C GLN A 215 9.87 14.18 -2.35
N THR A 216 11.14 13.88 -2.13
CA THR A 216 11.90 12.97 -2.98
C THR A 216 11.77 11.53 -2.51
N ALA A 217 10.86 10.75 -3.10
CA ALA A 217 10.65 9.33 -2.76
C ALA A 217 11.78 8.43 -3.30
N THR A 218 12.88 8.31 -2.58
CA THR A 218 14.14 7.78 -3.12
C THR A 218 14.28 6.26 -2.93
N ARG A 219 14.65 5.53 -3.99
CA ARG A 219 15.06 4.09 -3.95
C ARG A 219 13.99 3.14 -3.42
N ASN A 220 12.72 3.46 -3.69
CA ASN A 220 11.62 2.56 -3.37
C ASN A 220 11.50 1.47 -4.43
N ILE A 221 11.14 0.25 -4.01
CA ILE A 221 11.05 -0.92 -4.87
C ILE A 221 9.67 -1.57 -4.73
N PHE A 222 8.99 -1.77 -5.85
CA PHE A 222 7.81 -2.60 -5.98
C PHE A 222 8.18 -3.90 -6.68
N LYS A 223 7.86 -5.04 -6.09
CA LYS A 223 8.22 -6.36 -6.61
C LYS A 223 7.02 -7.30 -6.60
N ASP A 224 6.77 -7.98 -7.71
CA ASP A 224 5.65 -8.92 -7.85
C ASP A 224 4.30 -8.26 -7.52
N CYS A 225 4.17 -6.94 -7.72
CA CYS A 225 2.98 -6.17 -7.38
C CYS A 225 1.97 -6.11 -8.53
N ILE A 226 0.71 -5.86 -8.17
CA ILE A 226 -0.35 -5.54 -9.13
C ILE A 226 -0.80 -4.11 -8.85
N ILE A 227 -0.77 -3.27 -9.87
CA ILE A 227 -1.34 -1.92 -9.83
C ILE A 227 -2.60 -1.98 -10.69
N LEU A 228 -3.76 -1.76 -10.07
CA LEU A 228 -5.07 -2.09 -10.60
C LEU A 228 -5.98 -0.87 -10.60
N THR A 229 -6.67 -0.65 -11.70
CA THR A 229 -7.70 0.40 -11.81
C THR A 229 -8.88 -0.06 -12.68
N ASN A 230 -9.96 0.72 -12.61
CA ASN A 230 -11.08 0.70 -13.54
C ASN A 230 -11.27 2.12 -14.08
N ALA A 231 -10.59 2.44 -15.18
CA ALA A 231 -10.68 3.76 -15.79
C ALA A 231 -11.95 3.88 -16.64
N ASP A 232 -12.74 4.93 -16.38
CA ASP A 232 -13.87 5.36 -17.20
C ASP A 232 -13.53 6.61 -18.05
N ALA A 233 -12.34 7.17 -17.83
CA ALA A 233 -11.76 8.25 -18.62
C ALA A 233 -10.27 8.02 -18.88
N ALA A 234 -9.79 8.59 -19.99
CA ALA A 234 -8.41 8.41 -20.42
C ALA A 234 -7.37 9.13 -19.53
N GLY A 235 -7.82 10.05 -18.67
CA GLY A 235 -6.97 10.92 -17.85
C GLY A 235 -6.67 10.42 -16.43
N HIS A 236 -7.05 9.18 -16.09
CA HIS A 236 -6.54 8.50 -14.90
C HIS A 236 -5.17 7.88 -15.18
N GLN A 237 -4.29 7.83 -14.18
CA GLN A 237 -2.94 7.25 -14.31
C GLN A 237 -2.66 6.16 -13.26
N PHE A 238 -1.75 5.24 -13.56
CA PHE A 238 -1.25 4.33 -12.52
C PHE A 238 -0.28 5.05 -11.59
N ILE A 239 0.60 5.89 -12.14
CA ILE A 239 1.55 6.70 -11.38
C ILE A 239 1.41 8.16 -11.83
N LYS A 240 1.36 9.08 -10.87
CA LYS A 240 1.43 10.52 -11.14
C LYS A 240 2.45 11.19 -10.24
N SER A 241 3.32 12.02 -10.81
CA SER A 241 4.03 13.02 -10.02
C SER A 241 3.21 14.30 -9.92
N THR A 242 3.05 14.86 -8.73
CA THR A 242 2.27 16.10 -8.56
C THR A 242 3.07 17.36 -8.89
N GLY A 243 4.35 17.22 -9.27
CA GLY A 243 5.20 18.31 -9.70
C GLY A 243 6.68 18.00 -9.56
N ASP A 244 7.49 19.06 -9.51
CA ASP A 244 8.95 18.99 -9.50
C ASP A 244 9.50 18.35 -8.22
N LEU A 245 10.69 17.76 -8.33
CA LEU A 245 11.44 17.18 -7.20
C LEU A 245 10.64 16.13 -6.42
N SER A 246 9.77 15.38 -7.11
CA SER A 246 8.96 14.31 -6.53
C SER A 246 9.71 12.97 -6.43
N LEU A 247 10.91 12.88 -7.02
CA LEU A 247 11.74 11.68 -6.99
C LEU A 247 13.22 12.07 -6.95
N ASP A 248 14.04 11.29 -6.24
CA ASP A 248 15.49 11.28 -6.39
C ASP A 248 15.95 9.86 -6.73
N ARG A 249 17.02 9.78 -7.54
CA ARG A 249 17.64 8.52 -7.99
C ARG A 249 16.68 7.61 -8.73
N PHE A 250 16.13 6.58 -8.08
CA PHE A 250 15.28 5.61 -8.75
C PHE A 250 14.02 5.25 -7.97
N LEU A 251 12.98 4.93 -8.73
CA LEU A 251 11.85 4.10 -8.32
C LEU A 251 11.86 2.86 -9.21
N MET A 252 11.79 1.66 -8.62
CA MET A 252 11.87 0.42 -9.39
C MET A 252 10.60 -0.41 -9.27
N PHE A 253 10.11 -0.89 -10.40
CA PHE A 253 9.09 -1.92 -10.50
C PHE A 253 9.73 -3.17 -11.11
N ASP A 254 9.71 -4.29 -10.37
CA ASP A 254 10.23 -5.58 -10.81
C ASP A 254 9.09 -6.59 -10.86
N ASN A 255 8.85 -7.18 -12.03
CA ASN A 255 7.78 -8.17 -12.26
C ASN A 255 6.40 -7.67 -11.81
N CYS A 256 6.08 -6.41 -12.10
CA CYS A 256 4.80 -5.81 -11.73
C CYS A 256 3.82 -5.79 -12.92
N ASN A 257 2.53 -5.90 -12.62
CA ASN A 257 1.46 -5.81 -13.63
C ASN A 257 0.65 -4.54 -13.42
N PHE A 258 0.57 -3.70 -14.46
CA PHE A 258 -0.28 -2.51 -14.52
C PHE A 258 -1.53 -2.84 -15.32
N ILE A 259 -2.69 -2.88 -14.66
CA ILE A 259 -3.93 -3.43 -15.22
C ILE A 259 -5.05 -2.41 -15.08
N ASN A 260 -5.51 -1.88 -16.20
CA ASN A 260 -6.77 -1.18 -16.29
C ASN A 260 -7.82 -2.20 -16.72
N SER A 261 -8.54 -2.72 -15.75
CA SER A 261 -9.60 -3.71 -15.99
C SER A 261 -10.85 -3.09 -16.62
N GLY A 262 -11.00 -1.76 -16.55
CA GLY A 262 -12.15 -1.01 -17.05
C GLY A 262 -12.39 -1.23 -18.53
N VAL A 263 -11.34 -1.35 -19.35
CA VAL A 263 -11.46 -1.59 -20.79
C VAL A 263 -12.27 -2.86 -21.13
N ASN A 264 -12.21 -3.89 -20.28
CA ASN A 264 -12.97 -5.12 -20.47
C ASN A 264 -14.40 -5.03 -19.89
N ALA A 265 -14.67 -4.01 -19.08
CA ALA A 265 -15.95 -3.75 -18.44
C ALA A 265 -16.74 -2.60 -19.10
N GLY A 266 -16.27 -2.08 -20.24
CA GLY A 266 -16.90 -0.97 -20.97
C GLY A 266 -16.40 0.43 -20.59
N GLY A 267 -15.33 0.51 -19.78
CA GLY A 267 -14.61 1.73 -19.45
C GLY A 267 -13.68 2.19 -20.58
N ALA A 268 -12.82 3.17 -20.28
CA ALA A 268 -11.92 3.81 -21.23
C ALA A 268 -10.51 3.22 -21.20
N THR A 269 -9.85 3.23 -22.35
CA THR A 269 -8.39 3.06 -22.43
C THR A 269 -7.71 4.32 -21.90
N MET A 270 -6.75 4.15 -20.99
CA MET A 270 -5.93 5.27 -20.49
C MET A 270 -4.99 5.78 -21.58
N THR A 271 -4.72 7.09 -21.61
CA THR A 271 -3.74 7.66 -22.55
C THR A 271 -2.34 7.16 -22.18
N GLU A 272 -1.94 7.36 -20.92
CA GLU A 272 -0.62 7.03 -20.42
C GLU A 272 -0.69 6.40 -19.03
N ALA A 273 0.29 5.55 -18.72
CA ALA A 273 0.36 4.86 -17.44
C ALA A 273 1.01 5.74 -16.36
N PHE A 274 1.94 6.60 -16.75
CA PHE A 274 2.75 7.47 -15.91
C PHE A 274 2.62 8.92 -16.40
N ASP A 275 2.03 9.80 -15.58
CA ASP A 275 2.05 11.25 -15.78
C ASP A 275 3.16 11.85 -14.91
N LEU A 276 4.30 12.16 -15.54
CA LEU A 276 5.53 12.54 -14.87
C LEU A 276 5.96 13.97 -15.21
N SER A 277 6.39 14.71 -14.20
CA SER A 277 7.05 15.99 -14.38
C SER A 277 8.42 15.76 -15.01
N THR A 278 8.70 16.50 -16.10
CA THR A 278 10.02 16.55 -16.75
C THR A 278 11.17 17.01 -15.82
N THR A 279 10.84 17.51 -14.62
CA THR A 279 11.77 17.97 -13.58
C THR A 279 11.56 17.20 -12.27
N MET A 280 11.02 15.97 -12.35
CA MET A 280 10.83 15.05 -11.24
C MET A 280 12.12 14.77 -10.44
N GLY A 281 13.27 14.65 -11.12
CA GLY A 281 14.60 14.54 -10.51
C GLY A 281 15.22 13.13 -10.42
N GLY A 282 14.43 12.08 -10.64
CA GLY A 282 14.87 10.69 -10.61
C GLY A 282 14.46 9.90 -11.87
N THR A 283 14.64 8.58 -11.82
CA THR A 283 14.36 7.67 -12.93
C THR A 283 13.43 6.54 -12.48
N ILE A 284 12.46 6.18 -13.30
CA ILE A 284 11.62 5.00 -13.11
C ILE A 284 12.23 3.83 -13.88
N ILE A 285 12.42 2.70 -13.20
CA ILE A 285 12.96 1.48 -13.80
C ILE A 285 11.85 0.43 -13.83
N LEU A 286 11.51 -0.03 -15.04
CA LEU A 286 10.52 -1.08 -15.26
C LEU A 286 11.25 -2.35 -15.70
N LYS A 287 11.35 -3.33 -14.81
CA LYS A 287 11.97 -4.63 -15.09
C LYS A 287 10.89 -5.70 -15.14
N ASP A 288 10.82 -6.41 -16.26
CA ASP A 288 9.88 -7.53 -16.46
C ASP A 288 8.41 -7.17 -16.15
N CYS A 289 8.01 -5.92 -16.41
CA CYS A 289 6.65 -5.42 -16.13
C CYS A 289 5.72 -5.55 -17.35
N SER A 290 4.41 -5.61 -17.11
CA SER A 290 3.39 -5.59 -18.16
C SER A 290 2.42 -4.42 -18.02
N LEU A 291 1.91 -3.94 -19.15
CA LEU A 291 0.88 -2.90 -19.21
C LEU A 291 -0.37 -3.42 -19.95
N PHE A 292 -1.55 -3.18 -19.39
CA PHE A 292 -2.83 -3.54 -19.99
C PHE A 292 -3.86 -2.41 -19.81
N GLY A 293 -4.60 -2.11 -20.89
CA GLY A 293 -5.68 -1.10 -20.89
C GLY A 293 -5.20 0.35 -20.90
N CYS A 294 -3.99 0.59 -21.43
CA CYS A 294 -3.36 1.89 -21.59
C CYS A 294 -2.60 1.95 -22.91
N THR A 295 -2.52 3.14 -23.54
CA THR A 295 -1.92 3.31 -24.88
C THR A 295 -0.39 3.26 -24.81
N GLU A 296 0.20 3.89 -23.79
CA GLU A 296 1.65 3.96 -23.63
C GLU A 296 2.09 4.09 -22.17
N TRP A 297 3.40 4.03 -21.94
CA TRP A 297 3.98 4.19 -20.59
C TRP A 297 3.97 5.65 -20.13
N ASP A 298 4.39 6.58 -20.98
CA ASP A 298 4.48 8.02 -20.76
C ASP A 298 4.29 8.70 -22.12
N ALA A 299 3.27 9.54 -22.28
CA ALA A 299 2.98 10.21 -23.55
C ALA A 299 3.93 11.37 -23.85
N GLY A 300 4.66 11.84 -22.84
CA GLY A 300 5.64 12.92 -22.96
C GLY A 300 6.99 12.47 -23.53
N ASP A 301 7.25 11.16 -23.60
CA ASP A 301 8.54 10.58 -23.99
C ASP A 301 9.73 11.23 -23.24
N GLY A 302 9.56 11.54 -21.95
CA GLY A 302 10.50 12.38 -21.18
C GLY A 302 11.89 11.77 -20.97
N GLY A 303 12.05 10.47 -21.24
CA GLY A 303 13.29 9.73 -20.99
C GLY A 303 13.47 9.31 -19.52
N ASP A 304 12.51 9.66 -18.66
CA ASP A 304 12.51 9.37 -17.23
C ASP A 304 12.19 7.91 -16.92
N ILE A 305 11.68 7.16 -17.91
CA ILE A 305 11.35 5.73 -17.79
C ILE A 305 12.39 4.88 -18.52
N GLN A 306 12.98 3.93 -17.81
CA GLN A 306 13.92 2.94 -18.33
C GLN A 306 13.28 1.55 -18.29
N ILE A 307 12.96 1.01 -19.47
CA ILE A 307 12.38 -0.34 -19.62
C ILE A 307 13.52 -1.34 -19.80
N VAL A 308 13.64 -2.27 -18.86
CA VAL A 308 14.69 -3.28 -18.82
C VAL A 308 14.05 -4.66 -19.03
N GLY A 309 14.26 -5.24 -20.21
CA GLY A 309 13.73 -6.56 -20.56
C GLY A 309 14.01 -6.92 -22.02
N ALA A 310 13.71 -8.15 -22.41
CA ALA A 310 13.77 -8.54 -23.82
C ALA A 310 12.71 -7.76 -24.61
N SER A 311 13.06 -7.25 -25.79
CA SER A 311 12.04 -6.76 -26.72
C SER A 311 11.10 -7.94 -27.05
N GLY A 312 9.81 -7.76 -26.80
CA GLY A 312 8.81 -8.78 -27.09
C GLY A 312 8.79 -9.08 -28.59
N ILE A 313 9.46 -10.13 -29.02
CA ILE A 313 9.31 -10.67 -30.37
C ILE A 313 8.19 -11.71 -30.29
N ALA A 314 7.13 -11.51 -31.08
CA ALA A 314 5.92 -12.34 -31.08
C ALA A 314 6.20 -13.86 -31.17
N THR A 315 7.32 -14.25 -31.79
CA THR A 315 7.70 -15.64 -32.01
C THR A 315 8.44 -16.30 -30.85
N THR A 316 9.07 -15.56 -29.94
CA THR A 316 9.95 -16.13 -28.90
C THR A 316 9.54 -15.78 -27.48
N SER A 317 9.07 -14.56 -27.24
CA SER A 317 8.79 -14.06 -25.89
C SER A 317 7.30 -13.93 -25.59
N GLY A 318 6.45 -14.06 -26.62
CA GLY A 318 5.07 -13.59 -26.57
C GLY A 318 5.03 -12.05 -26.60
N ILE A 319 4.07 -11.48 -27.32
CA ILE A 319 3.73 -10.06 -27.23
C ILE A 319 2.28 -10.02 -26.77
N GLY A 320 2.00 -9.25 -25.71
CA GLY A 320 0.63 -8.91 -25.35
C GLY A 320 0.08 -8.03 -26.46
N LEU A 321 -0.68 -8.61 -27.38
CA LEU A 321 -1.43 -7.84 -28.37
C LEU A 321 -2.75 -7.42 -27.72
N GLU A 322 -3.08 -6.14 -27.85
CA GLU A 322 -4.45 -5.66 -27.62
C GLU A 322 -5.40 -6.53 -28.48
N PRO A 323 -6.39 -7.22 -27.89
CA PRO A 323 -7.41 -7.90 -28.66
C PRO A 323 -8.15 -6.84 -29.48
N ALA A 324 -8.16 -6.99 -30.81
CA ALA A 324 -9.00 -6.15 -31.65
C ALA A 324 -10.46 -6.28 -31.19
N VAL A 325 -11.05 -5.16 -30.76
CA VAL A 325 -12.47 -5.06 -30.40
C VAL A 325 -13.34 -5.17 -31.65
#